data_AF-M4Z2K1-F1
#
_entry.id   AF-M4Z2K1-F1
#
_cell.length_a   1.000
_cell.length_b   1.000
_cell.length_c   1.000
_cell.angle_alpha   90.00
_cell.angle_beta   90.00
_cell.angle_gamma   90.00
#
_symmetry.space_group_name_H-M   'P 1'
#
loop_
_entity.id
_entity.type
_entity.pdbx_description
1 polymer ?
#
loop_
_entity_poly.entity_id
_entity_poly.type
_entity_poly.pdbx_seq_one_letter_code
_entity_poly.pdbx_strand_id
1 'polypeptide(L)'
;MPEPVAALHLSEEQSGMLVRLLGESGAPDQPGPASEPLPVVAKADPEAVTQLFEQGFVVRRVSLTSELLAVDFTGRGPLSEAAWSALAKIAIQTRSLNLRSAGVTDENLSRLGDFGNLTQLRLESNAIGDDGAAHLTSLRALVSLNVVNTRVGDLGVRKLAALPMLRRIYVWRSMVSPTLVADLRQAQPGLVLITGVGPDIVGVNSKPSDMPN
;
A
#
# COMPACT_ATOMS: atom_id res chain seq x y z
N MET A 1 -59.26 -28.13 17.11
CA MET A 1 -58.78 -27.91 15.74
C MET A 1 -58.33 -26.46 15.66
N PRO A 2 -57.02 -26.16 15.57
CA PRO A 2 -56.55 -24.78 15.58
C PRO A 2 -56.59 -24.15 14.17
N GLU A 3 -56.97 -22.87 14.12
CA GLU A 3 -57.09 -22.02 12.93
C GLU A 3 -55.74 -21.75 12.22
N PRO A 4 -55.73 -21.43 10.91
CA PRO A 4 -54.51 -21.02 10.22
C PRO A 4 -54.12 -19.59 10.59
N VAL A 5 -52.89 -19.43 11.06
CA VAL A 5 -52.27 -18.15 11.46
C VAL A 5 -52.07 -17.26 10.23
N ALA A 6 -52.55 -16.02 10.32
CA ALA A 6 -52.40 -14.99 9.29
C ALA A 6 -50.92 -14.73 8.96
N ALA A 7 -50.58 -14.83 7.67
CA ALA A 7 -49.27 -14.43 7.16
C ALA A 7 -49.13 -12.91 7.25
N LEU A 8 -48.31 -12.43 8.18
CA LEU A 8 -47.89 -11.04 8.28
C LEU A 8 -47.12 -10.64 7.00
N HIS A 9 -47.76 -9.85 6.13
CA HIS A 9 -47.09 -9.17 5.04
C HIS A 9 -46.27 -8.02 5.61
N LEU A 10 -44.96 -8.23 5.76
CA LEU A 10 -44.00 -7.17 6.07
C LEU A 10 -43.82 -6.32 4.80
N SER A 11 -44.13 -5.02 4.87
CA SER A 11 -43.82 -4.07 3.78
C SER A 11 -42.30 -3.90 3.65
N GLU A 12 -41.83 -3.60 2.43
CA GLU A 12 -40.40 -3.39 2.13
C GLU A 12 -39.74 -2.34 3.04
N GLU A 13 -40.51 -1.38 3.53
CA GLU A 13 -40.04 -0.34 4.45
C GLU A 13 -39.65 -0.89 5.84
N GLN A 14 -40.30 -1.96 6.31
CA GLN A 14 -39.98 -2.59 7.60
C GLN A 14 -38.77 -3.53 7.51
N SER A 15 -38.47 -4.06 6.33
CA SER A 15 -37.25 -4.85 6.09
C SER A 15 -35.98 -3.98 6.16
N GLY A 16 -36.07 -2.74 5.67
CA GLY A 16 -34.96 -1.78 5.72
C GLY A 16 -34.60 -1.30 7.14
N MET A 17 -35.56 -1.28 8.06
CA MET A 17 -35.33 -0.84 9.44
C MET A 17 -34.66 -1.92 10.30
N LEU A 18 -34.90 -3.20 10.02
CA LEU A 18 -34.28 -4.33 10.74
C LEU A 18 -32.77 -4.48 10.45
N VAL A 19 -32.30 -4.08 9.26
CA VAL A 19 -30.86 -4.10 8.91
C VAL A 19 -30.08 -3.02 9.67
N ARG A 20 -30.74 -1.92 10.09
CA ARG A 20 -30.09 -0.82 10.83
C ARG A 20 -30.05 -1.05 12.35
N LEU A 21 -30.82 -2.01 12.86
CA LEU A 21 -30.99 -2.27 14.29
C LEU A 21 -30.22 -3.49 14.81
N LEU A 22 -29.65 -4.31 13.91
CA LEU A 22 -28.71 -5.37 14.28
C LEU A 22 -27.29 -4.85 14.05
N GLY A 23 -26.67 -4.37 15.13
CA GLY A 23 -25.35 -3.77 15.12
C GLY A 23 -24.25 -4.73 14.64
N GLU A 24 -23.68 -4.43 13.49
CA GLU A 24 -22.29 -4.71 13.19
C GLU A 24 -21.52 -3.39 13.34
N SER A 25 -21.13 -3.11 14.58
CA SER A 25 -20.14 -2.10 14.91
C SER A 25 -18.77 -2.63 14.50
N GLY A 26 -18.44 -2.45 13.23
CA GLY A 26 -17.12 -2.61 12.65
C GLY A 26 -17.11 -1.80 11.37
N ALA A 27 -16.12 -0.91 11.21
CA ALA A 27 -15.95 -0.17 9.95
C ALA A 27 -16.06 -1.13 8.76
N PRO A 28 -16.67 -0.71 7.63
CA PRO A 28 -16.72 -1.57 6.46
C PRO A 28 -15.30 -1.94 6.08
N ASP A 29 -14.98 -3.22 6.28
CA ASP A 29 -13.83 -3.88 5.71
C ASP A 29 -14.03 -3.80 4.20
N GLN A 30 -13.66 -2.65 3.60
CA GLN A 30 -13.73 -2.49 2.17
C GLN A 30 -12.79 -3.56 1.61
N PRO A 31 -13.30 -4.52 0.82
CA PRO A 31 -12.42 -5.47 0.17
C PRO A 31 -11.48 -4.65 -0.70
N GLY A 32 -10.20 -4.69 -0.36
CA GLY A 32 -9.15 -4.23 -1.27
C GLY A 32 -9.20 -5.05 -2.57
N PRO A 33 -8.28 -4.83 -3.52
CA PRO A 33 -8.23 -5.52 -4.81
C PRO A 33 -7.98 -7.05 -4.75
N ALA A 34 -8.23 -7.70 -3.60
CA ALA A 34 -8.25 -9.15 -3.44
C ALA A 34 -9.30 -9.84 -4.36
N SER A 35 -10.23 -9.09 -4.95
CA SER A 35 -11.26 -9.60 -5.87
C SER A 35 -10.87 -9.58 -7.35
N GLU A 36 -9.78 -8.90 -7.74
CA GLU A 36 -9.35 -8.85 -9.15
C GLU A 36 -8.38 -10.00 -9.47
N PRO A 37 -8.58 -10.71 -10.60
CA PRO A 37 -7.65 -11.71 -11.06
C PRO A 37 -6.23 -11.14 -11.20
N LEU A 38 -5.23 -11.89 -10.73
CA LEU A 38 -3.85 -11.47 -10.86
C LEU A 38 -3.48 -11.30 -12.35
N PRO A 39 -2.73 -10.23 -12.71
CA PRO A 39 -2.19 -10.08 -14.06
C PRO A 39 -1.39 -11.30 -14.49
N VAL A 40 -1.63 -11.76 -15.72
CA VAL A 40 -0.85 -12.83 -16.33
C VAL A 40 0.40 -12.20 -16.95
N VAL A 41 1.56 -12.67 -16.54
CA VAL A 41 2.87 -12.19 -17.03
C VAL A 41 3.73 -13.38 -17.44
N ALA A 42 4.66 -13.15 -18.37
CA ALA A 42 5.66 -14.16 -18.73
C ALA A 42 6.60 -14.43 -17.55
N LYS A 43 7.19 -15.64 -17.52
CA LYS A 43 8.22 -16.01 -16.54
C LYS A 43 9.35 -14.99 -16.55
N ALA A 44 9.87 -14.67 -15.37
CA ALA A 44 11.05 -13.84 -15.24
C ALA A 44 12.29 -14.53 -15.85
N ASP A 45 13.22 -13.72 -16.36
CA ASP A 45 14.53 -14.17 -16.82
C ASP A 45 15.29 -14.83 -15.65
N PRO A 46 15.63 -16.13 -15.73
CA PRO A 46 16.36 -16.83 -14.69
C PRO A 46 17.73 -16.22 -14.39
N GLU A 47 18.39 -15.62 -15.39
CA GLU A 47 19.69 -14.96 -15.21
C GLU A 47 19.53 -13.69 -14.35
N ALA A 48 18.52 -12.87 -14.63
CA ALA A 48 18.20 -11.70 -13.82
C ALA A 48 17.85 -12.09 -12.37
N VAL A 49 17.09 -13.17 -12.18
CA VAL A 49 16.77 -13.69 -10.84
C VAL A 49 18.03 -14.15 -10.09
N THR A 50 18.95 -14.83 -10.79
CA THR A 50 20.23 -15.26 -10.22
C THR A 50 21.10 -14.07 -9.84
N GLN A 51 21.20 -13.07 -10.72
CA GLN A 51 21.93 -11.82 -10.44
C GLN A 51 21.36 -11.12 -9.22
N LEU A 52 20.03 -11.00 -9.09
CA LEU A 52 19.40 -10.41 -7.91
C LEU A 52 19.75 -11.19 -6.64
N PHE A 53 19.74 -12.52 -6.68
CA PHE A 53 20.13 -13.35 -5.55
C PHE A 53 21.58 -13.08 -5.11
N GLU A 54 22.51 -13.00 -6.06
CA GLU A 54 23.91 -12.65 -5.80
C GLU A 54 24.07 -11.22 -5.23
N GLN A 55 23.18 -10.30 -5.60
CA GLN A 55 23.13 -8.94 -5.06
C GLN A 55 22.38 -8.86 -3.71
N GLY A 56 22.00 -9.98 -3.09
CA GLY A 56 21.37 -10.00 -1.76
C GLY A 56 19.85 -9.85 -1.76
N PHE A 57 19.19 -10.13 -2.89
CA PHE A 57 17.73 -10.22 -2.94
C PHE A 57 17.23 -11.64 -2.71
N VAL A 58 16.04 -11.72 -2.14
CA VAL A 58 15.20 -12.90 -2.14
C VAL A 58 14.07 -12.67 -3.14
N VAL A 59 13.98 -13.53 -4.15
CA VAL A 59 12.93 -13.47 -5.17
C VAL A 59 12.04 -14.71 -5.03
N ARG A 60 10.75 -14.51 -4.86
CA ARG A 60 9.75 -15.58 -4.73
C ARG A 60 8.52 -15.27 -5.55
N ARG A 61 7.83 -16.29 -6.03
CA ARG A 61 6.49 -16.10 -6.60
C ARG A 61 5.49 -15.72 -5.51
N VAL A 62 4.52 -14.88 -5.87
CA VAL A 62 3.43 -14.51 -4.96
C VAL A 62 2.42 -15.65 -4.78
N SER A 63 2.33 -16.58 -5.73
CA SER A 63 1.49 -17.77 -5.71
C SER A 63 2.09 -18.87 -6.61
N LEU A 64 1.74 -20.13 -6.37
CA LEU A 64 2.13 -21.25 -7.24
C LEU A 64 1.52 -21.16 -8.65
N THR A 65 0.41 -20.42 -8.79
CA THR A 65 -0.34 -20.27 -10.04
C THR A 65 -0.04 -18.96 -10.79
N SER A 66 0.86 -18.13 -10.27
CA SER A 66 1.18 -16.82 -10.84
C SER A 66 2.68 -16.65 -11.05
N GLU A 67 3.04 -16.01 -12.15
CA GLU A 67 4.41 -15.62 -12.46
C GLU A 67 4.82 -14.28 -11.83
N LEU A 68 3.92 -13.65 -11.09
CA LEU A 68 4.22 -12.44 -10.34
C LEU A 68 5.14 -12.74 -9.16
N LEU A 69 6.02 -11.79 -8.86
CA LEU A 69 7.12 -11.92 -7.92
C LEU A 69 6.98 -10.96 -6.75
N ALA A 70 7.38 -11.44 -5.58
CA ALA A 70 7.80 -10.61 -4.46
C ALA A 70 9.33 -10.62 -4.41
N VAL A 71 9.91 -9.43 -4.38
CA VAL A 71 11.34 -9.16 -4.46
C VAL A 71 11.75 -8.40 -3.21
N ASP A 72 12.51 -9.06 -2.34
CA ASP A 72 12.88 -8.55 -1.03
C ASP A 72 14.40 -8.35 -0.95
N PHE A 73 14.88 -7.11 -0.82
CA PHE A 73 16.29 -6.84 -0.55
C PHE A 73 16.63 -7.18 0.91
N THR A 74 17.60 -8.07 1.09
CA THR A 74 18.09 -8.52 2.40
C THR A 74 19.57 -8.19 2.63
N GLY A 75 20.21 -7.59 1.63
CA GLY A 75 21.59 -7.14 1.68
C GLY A 75 21.82 -5.94 2.60
N ARG A 76 23.06 -5.46 2.60
CA ARG A 76 23.47 -4.26 3.34
C ARG A 76 24.06 -3.23 2.39
N GLY A 77 23.73 -1.97 2.63
CA GLY A 77 24.29 -0.84 1.88
C GLY A 77 23.49 -0.49 0.62
N PRO A 78 24.03 0.43 -0.19
CA PRO A 78 23.36 0.90 -1.40
C PRO A 78 23.29 -0.20 -2.47
N LEU A 79 22.20 -0.21 -3.23
CA LEU A 79 22.07 -1.07 -4.41
C LEU A 79 23.14 -0.73 -5.45
N SER A 80 23.74 -1.77 -6.03
CA SER A 80 24.67 -1.64 -7.15
C SER A 80 23.94 -1.35 -8.46
N GLU A 81 24.66 -0.87 -9.49
CA GLU A 81 24.09 -0.75 -10.84
C GLU A 81 23.69 -2.10 -11.43
N ALA A 82 24.39 -3.19 -11.07
CA ALA A 82 24.02 -4.54 -11.45
C ALA A 82 22.66 -4.94 -10.86
N ALA A 83 22.41 -4.59 -9.59
CA ALA A 83 21.12 -4.82 -8.95
C ALA A 83 20.00 -4.03 -9.65
N TRP A 84 20.21 -2.75 -9.94
CA TRP A 84 19.23 -1.93 -10.67
C TRP A 84 18.94 -2.48 -12.08
N SER A 85 19.98 -2.91 -12.80
CA SER A 85 19.83 -3.53 -14.12
C SER A 85 19.02 -4.83 -14.05
N ALA A 86 19.31 -5.68 -13.07
CA ALA A 86 18.57 -6.94 -12.89
C ALA A 86 17.11 -6.71 -12.45
N LEU A 87 16.86 -5.71 -11.59
CA LEU A 87 15.50 -5.28 -11.22
C LEU A 87 14.69 -4.83 -12.45
N ALA A 88 15.30 -4.04 -13.34
CA ALA A 88 14.63 -3.57 -14.56
C ALA A 88 14.19 -4.72 -15.48
N LYS A 89 14.99 -5.80 -15.57
CA LYS A 89 14.66 -6.99 -16.37
C LYS A 89 13.43 -7.76 -15.85
N ILE A 90 13.06 -7.58 -14.58
CA ILE A 90 11.91 -8.25 -13.97
C ILE A 90 10.78 -7.29 -13.55
N ALA A 91 10.79 -6.06 -14.08
CA ALA A 91 9.88 -4.99 -13.69
C ALA A 91 8.40 -5.39 -13.85
N ILE A 92 8.06 -6.02 -14.99
CA ILE A 92 6.68 -6.43 -15.28
C ILE A 92 6.22 -7.60 -14.39
N GLN A 93 7.14 -8.44 -13.90
CA GLN A 93 6.80 -9.54 -13.01
C GLN A 93 6.69 -9.09 -11.55
N THR A 94 7.30 -7.97 -11.19
CA THR A 94 7.41 -7.55 -9.78
C THR A 94 6.09 -6.96 -9.27
N ARG A 95 5.48 -7.65 -8.31
CA ARG A 95 4.21 -7.27 -7.65
C ARG A 95 4.42 -6.62 -6.29
N SER A 96 5.46 -7.04 -5.59
CA SER A 96 5.91 -6.49 -4.31
C SER A 96 7.41 -6.27 -4.36
N LEU A 97 7.86 -5.09 -3.97
CA LEU A 97 9.27 -4.71 -3.95
C LEU A 97 9.63 -4.08 -2.60
N ASN A 98 10.64 -4.65 -1.96
CA ASN A 98 11.15 -4.15 -0.69
C ASN A 98 12.61 -3.75 -0.83
N LEU A 99 12.84 -2.44 -0.74
CA LEU A 99 14.14 -1.78 -0.81
C LEU A 99 14.43 -1.02 0.49
N ARG A 100 13.93 -1.51 1.63
CA ARG A 100 14.23 -0.93 2.93
C ARG A 100 15.74 -0.85 3.15
N SER A 101 16.23 0.33 3.56
CA SER A 101 17.64 0.57 3.87
C SER A 101 18.60 0.14 2.75
N ALA A 102 18.17 0.25 1.50
CA ALA A 102 18.92 -0.17 0.32
C ALA A 102 19.70 0.99 -0.33
N GLY A 103 19.89 2.09 0.41
CA GLY A 103 20.61 3.29 -0.06
C GLY A 103 19.96 3.96 -1.27
N VAL A 104 18.65 3.87 -1.40
CA VAL A 104 17.88 4.46 -2.50
C VAL A 104 17.86 6.00 -2.38
N THR A 105 18.11 6.69 -3.48
CA THR A 105 17.99 8.16 -3.62
C THR A 105 16.78 8.54 -4.49
N ASP A 106 16.48 9.84 -4.56
CA ASP A 106 15.41 10.37 -5.41
C ASP A 106 15.62 10.02 -6.89
N GLU A 107 16.86 10.11 -7.38
CA GLU A 107 17.22 9.78 -8.76
C GLU A 107 17.01 8.30 -9.06
N ASN A 108 17.29 7.42 -8.08
CA ASN A 108 17.06 5.99 -8.26
C ASN A 108 15.57 5.66 -8.45
N LEU A 109 14.65 6.40 -7.82
CA LEU A 109 13.21 6.13 -7.92
C LEU A 109 12.65 6.35 -9.34
N SER A 110 13.31 7.17 -10.17
CA SER A 110 12.97 7.30 -11.59
C SER A 110 13.03 5.97 -12.35
N ARG A 111 13.85 5.02 -11.89
CA ARG A 111 14.04 3.70 -12.49
C ARG A 111 12.90 2.72 -12.20
N LEU A 112 11.98 3.07 -11.30
CA LEU A 112 10.84 2.23 -10.97
C LEU A 112 9.63 2.46 -11.89
N GLY A 113 9.71 3.38 -12.86
CA GLY A 113 8.56 3.76 -13.69
C GLY A 113 7.92 2.61 -14.48
N ASP A 114 8.69 1.59 -14.84
CA ASP A 114 8.23 0.46 -15.66
C ASP A 114 7.63 -0.70 -14.83
N PHE A 115 7.55 -0.56 -13.50
CA PHE A 115 7.01 -1.57 -12.58
C PHE A 115 5.47 -1.54 -12.56
N GLY A 116 4.85 -1.71 -13.73
CA GLY A 116 3.41 -1.51 -13.94
C GLY A 116 2.49 -2.41 -13.11
N ASN A 117 3.01 -3.55 -12.60
CA ASN A 117 2.26 -4.48 -11.76
C ASN A 117 2.53 -4.30 -10.26
N LEU A 118 3.36 -3.33 -9.86
CA LEU A 118 3.77 -3.13 -8.48
C LEU A 118 2.62 -2.60 -7.62
N THR A 119 2.26 -3.35 -6.57
CA THR A 119 1.24 -2.95 -5.59
C THR A 119 1.78 -2.57 -4.23
N GLN A 120 2.93 -3.12 -3.88
CA GLN A 120 3.51 -2.97 -2.55
C GLN A 120 4.94 -2.51 -2.72
N LEU A 121 5.23 -1.30 -2.24
CA LEU A 121 6.57 -0.73 -2.29
C LEU A 121 7.00 -0.31 -0.89
N ARG A 122 8.15 -0.84 -0.47
CA ARG A 122 8.78 -0.55 0.82
C ARG A 122 10.10 0.17 0.59
N LEU A 123 10.18 1.41 1.08
CA LEU A 123 11.30 2.33 0.91
C LEU A 123 11.80 2.89 2.24
N GLU A 124 11.49 2.24 3.36
CA GLU A 124 11.84 2.73 4.69
C GLU A 124 13.35 2.98 4.84
N SER A 125 13.69 4.03 5.57
CA SER A 125 15.09 4.36 5.90
C SER A 125 15.99 4.53 4.67
N ASN A 126 15.47 5.17 3.63
CA ASN A 126 16.22 5.63 2.47
C ASN A 126 16.28 7.17 2.43
N ALA A 127 17.23 7.71 1.68
CA ALA A 127 17.48 9.15 1.58
C ALA A 127 16.60 9.80 0.50
N ILE A 128 15.28 9.58 0.58
CA ILE A 128 14.31 10.06 -0.41
C ILE A 128 13.47 11.24 0.12
N GLY A 129 13.11 12.16 -0.76
CA GLY A 129 12.29 13.35 -0.52
C GLY A 129 11.11 13.49 -1.49
N ASP A 130 10.57 14.70 -1.60
CA ASP A 130 9.41 15.00 -2.44
C ASP A 130 9.66 14.81 -3.94
N ASP A 131 10.92 15.00 -4.38
CA ASP A 131 11.32 14.77 -5.77
C ASP A 131 11.31 13.28 -6.11
N GLY A 132 11.85 12.43 -5.23
CA GLY A 132 11.75 10.98 -5.36
C GLY A 132 10.31 10.48 -5.33
N ALA A 133 9.49 11.02 -4.43
CA ALA A 133 8.06 10.71 -4.38
C ALA A 133 7.33 11.05 -5.69
N ALA A 134 7.74 12.11 -6.40
CA ALA A 134 7.15 12.49 -7.68
C ALA A 134 7.39 11.42 -8.76
N HIS A 135 8.54 10.74 -8.76
CA HIS A 135 8.84 9.66 -9.71
C HIS A 135 7.94 8.44 -9.53
N LEU A 136 7.38 8.22 -8.34
CA LEU A 136 6.50 7.09 -8.04
C LEU A 136 5.08 7.25 -8.58
N THR A 137 4.71 8.43 -9.11
CA THR A 137 3.35 8.71 -9.61
C THR A 137 2.98 7.91 -10.87
N SER A 138 3.96 7.31 -11.55
CA SER A 138 3.76 6.38 -12.67
C SER A 138 3.28 4.99 -12.22
N LEU A 139 3.43 4.63 -10.94
CA LEU A 139 3.05 3.33 -10.38
C LEU A 139 1.53 3.26 -10.14
N ARG A 140 0.75 3.27 -11.22
CA ARG A 140 -0.73 3.39 -11.15
C ARG A 140 -1.42 2.22 -10.43
N ALA A 141 -0.77 1.07 -10.35
CA ALA A 141 -1.23 -0.10 -9.61
C ALA A 141 -0.83 -0.10 -8.13
N LEU A 142 -0.09 0.90 -7.65
CA LEU A 142 0.42 0.92 -6.29
C LEU A 142 -0.72 1.07 -5.28
N VAL A 143 -0.80 0.13 -4.33
CA VAL A 143 -1.86 0.06 -3.31
C VAL A 143 -1.31 0.43 -1.93
N SER A 144 -0.08 0.02 -1.65
CA SER A 144 0.59 0.24 -0.36
C SER A 144 2.00 0.77 -0.57
N LEU A 145 2.30 1.91 0.05
CA LEU A 145 3.61 2.54 0.02
C LEU A 145 4.13 2.80 1.43
N ASN A 146 5.36 2.38 1.71
CA ASN A 146 6.01 2.68 2.97
C ASN A 146 7.22 3.59 2.76
N VAL A 147 7.14 4.81 3.30
CA VAL A 147 8.19 5.84 3.27
C VAL A 147 8.59 6.27 4.69
N VAL A 148 8.46 5.36 5.65
CA VAL A 148 8.83 5.61 7.05
C VAL A 148 10.32 5.94 7.17
N ASN A 149 10.66 6.91 8.03
CA ASN A 149 12.03 7.33 8.26
C ASN A 149 12.73 7.83 6.99
N THR A 150 12.04 8.69 6.22
CA THR A 150 12.55 9.34 5.00
C THR A 150 12.36 10.86 5.10
N ARG A 151 12.72 11.62 4.06
CA ARG A 151 12.51 13.07 3.98
C ARG A 151 11.29 13.46 3.15
N VAL A 152 10.44 12.50 2.78
CA VAL A 152 9.18 12.78 2.06
C VAL A 152 8.31 13.68 2.93
N GLY A 153 7.84 14.79 2.34
CA GLY A 153 7.01 15.79 2.98
C GLY A 153 5.65 15.93 2.31
N ASP A 154 5.02 17.07 2.56
CA ASP A 154 3.63 17.31 2.16
C ASP A 154 3.45 17.31 0.64
N LEU A 155 4.41 17.85 -0.12
CA LEU A 155 4.30 17.93 -1.57
C LEU A 155 4.37 16.54 -2.20
N GLY A 156 5.26 15.69 -1.70
CA GLY A 156 5.40 14.31 -2.15
C GLY A 156 4.14 13.51 -1.83
N VAL A 157 3.63 13.57 -0.60
CA VAL A 157 2.42 12.83 -0.22
C VAL A 157 1.19 13.32 -0.98
N ARG A 158 1.03 14.63 -1.25
CA ARG A 158 -0.08 15.12 -2.09
C ARG A 158 -0.04 14.54 -3.50
N LYS A 159 1.14 14.43 -4.11
CA LYS A 159 1.30 13.77 -5.42
C LYS A 159 0.96 12.29 -5.35
N LEU A 160 1.45 11.60 -4.33
CA LEU A 160 1.21 10.17 -4.12
C LEU A 160 -0.28 9.87 -3.85
N ALA A 161 -0.99 10.74 -3.15
CA ALA A 161 -2.42 10.59 -2.86
C ALA A 161 -3.30 10.60 -4.12
N ALA A 162 -2.80 11.19 -5.21
CA ALA A 162 -3.48 11.19 -6.52
C ALA A 162 -3.38 9.85 -7.26
N LEU A 163 -2.60 8.88 -6.77
CA LEU A 163 -2.54 7.55 -7.35
C LEU A 163 -3.90 6.84 -7.20
N PRO A 164 -4.49 6.33 -8.29
CA PRO A 164 -5.89 5.87 -8.29
C PRO A 164 -6.12 4.64 -7.39
N MET A 165 -5.08 3.81 -7.24
CA MET A 165 -5.15 2.56 -6.49
C MET A 165 -4.52 2.65 -5.10
N LEU A 166 -3.90 3.79 -4.74
CA LEU A 166 -3.25 3.90 -3.44
C LEU A 166 -4.31 3.90 -2.34
N ARG A 167 -4.12 3.04 -1.34
CA ARG A 167 -5.02 2.87 -0.19
C ARG A 167 -4.30 3.02 1.13
N ARG A 168 -3.00 2.76 1.18
CA ARG A 168 -2.21 2.83 2.42
C ARG A 168 -0.88 3.51 2.16
N ILE A 169 -0.57 4.53 2.95
CA ILE A 169 0.75 5.14 2.98
C ILE A 169 1.25 5.26 4.41
N TYR A 170 2.44 4.74 4.66
CA TYR A 170 3.11 4.81 5.95
C TYR A 170 4.11 5.95 5.93
N VAL A 171 3.88 6.96 6.78
CA VAL A 171 4.61 8.24 6.78
C VAL A 171 5.22 8.56 8.16
N TRP A 172 5.27 7.58 9.07
CA TRP A 172 5.90 7.78 10.38
C TRP A 172 7.37 8.19 10.24
N ARG A 173 7.81 9.18 11.03
CA ARG A 173 9.16 9.75 10.97
C ARG A 173 9.53 10.28 9.56
N SER A 174 8.55 10.82 8.85
CA SER A 174 8.76 11.60 7.62
C SER A 174 8.56 13.10 7.89
N MET A 175 8.60 13.94 6.85
CA MET A 175 8.39 15.39 6.93
C MET A 175 6.93 15.79 6.68
N VAL A 176 5.99 14.85 6.79
CA VAL A 176 4.55 15.10 6.60
C VAL A 176 3.96 15.82 7.80
N SER A 177 3.26 16.92 7.55
CA SER A 177 2.62 17.72 8.59
C SER A 177 1.35 17.06 9.12
N PRO A 178 1.02 17.21 10.42
CA PRO A 178 -0.26 16.78 10.97
C PRO A 178 -1.46 17.43 10.26
N THR A 179 -1.29 18.66 9.78
CA THR A 179 -2.30 19.38 8.99
C THR A 179 -2.63 18.66 7.69
N LEU A 180 -1.61 18.23 6.92
CA LEU A 180 -1.87 17.45 5.71
C LEU A 180 -2.57 16.12 6.02
N VAL A 181 -2.19 15.47 7.12
CA VAL A 181 -2.82 14.21 7.52
C VAL A 181 -4.31 14.41 7.80
N ALA A 182 -4.68 15.47 8.52
CA ALA A 182 -6.07 15.81 8.77
C ALA A 182 -6.82 16.12 7.46
N ASP A 183 -6.24 16.95 6.59
CA ASP A 183 -6.82 17.31 5.29
C ASP A 183 -7.10 16.06 4.43
N LEU A 184 -6.13 15.16 4.29
CA LEU A 184 -6.27 13.96 3.45
C LEU A 184 -7.25 12.95 4.04
N ARG A 185 -7.30 12.80 5.37
CA ARG A 185 -8.31 11.96 6.03
C ARG A 185 -9.73 12.46 5.76
N GLN A 186 -9.92 13.77 5.71
CA GLN A 186 -11.22 14.37 5.40
C GLN A 186 -11.54 14.29 3.90
N ALA A 187 -10.58 14.60 3.03
CA ALA A 187 -10.80 14.69 1.58
C ALA A 187 -10.84 13.33 0.88
N GLN A 188 -10.11 12.33 1.40
CA GLN A 188 -9.96 11.02 0.77
C GLN A 188 -9.99 9.90 1.84
N PRO A 189 -11.16 9.60 2.42
CA PRO A 189 -11.28 8.61 3.50
C PRO A 189 -10.89 7.19 3.09
N GLY A 190 -10.86 6.88 1.78
CA GLY A 190 -10.35 5.61 1.25
C GLY A 190 -8.82 5.47 1.26
N LEU A 191 -8.08 6.56 1.51
CA LEU A 191 -6.63 6.55 1.67
C LEU A 191 -6.28 6.62 3.16
N VAL A 192 -5.71 5.53 3.66
CA VAL A 192 -5.27 5.42 5.06
C VAL A 192 -3.83 5.90 5.18
N LEU A 193 -3.64 6.98 5.95
CA LEU A 193 -2.33 7.50 6.33
C LEU A 193 -1.93 6.94 7.70
N ILE A 194 -0.88 6.13 7.73
CA ILE A 194 -0.31 5.53 8.95
C ILE A 194 0.85 6.39 9.44
N THR A 195 0.62 7.10 10.53
CA THR A 195 1.53 8.10 11.12
C THR A 195 2.38 7.61 12.28
N GLY A 196 2.25 6.34 12.69
CA GLY A 196 3.03 5.73 13.78
C GLY A 196 2.20 4.73 14.58
N VAL A 197 2.69 4.33 15.75
CA VAL A 197 1.94 3.50 16.70
C VAL A 197 1.04 4.42 17.51
N GLY A 198 -0.13 4.74 16.95
CA GLY A 198 -1.15 5.58 17.56
C GLY A 198 -2.56 5.03 17.29
N PRO A 199 -3.62 5.70 17.78
CA PRO A 199 -5.02 5.31 17.60
C PRO A 199 -5.48 5.20 16.13
N ASP A 200 -4.59 5.50 15.18
CA ASP A 200 -4.82 5.29 13.75
C ASP A 200 -4.70 3.80 13.34
N ILE A 201 -4.05 2.96 14.16
CA ILE A 201 -3.83 1.52 13.90
C ILE A 201 -4.83 0.65 14.69
N VAL A 202 -5.25 1.12 15.85
CA VAL A 202 -6.25 0.49 16.70
C VAL A 202 -7.49 1.34 16.51
N GLY A 203 -8.61 0.86 15.98
CA GLY A 203 -9.81 1.68 15.70
C GLY A 203 -10.46 2.35 16.91
N VAL A 204 -9.73 3.18 17.65
CA VAL A 204 -10.15 3.95 18.80
C VAL A 204 -10.15 5.41 18.39
N ASN A 205 -11.35 5.97 18.30
CA ASN A 205 -11.55 7.41 18.33
C ASN A 205 -11.08 7.96 19.69
N SER A 206 -9.78 8.23 19.84
CA SER A 206 -9.27 8.95 21.01
C SER A 206 -9.62 10.42 20.85
N LYS A 207 -10.48 10.94 21.73
CA LYS A 207 -10.77 12.38 21.81
C LYS A 207 -9.50 13.13 22.24
N PRO A 208 -9.38 14.44 21.93
CA PRO A 208 -8.21 15.26 22.26
C PRO A 208 -7.91 15.41 23.76
N SER A 209 -8.77 14.89 24.65
CA SER A 209 -8.64 14.98 26.11
C SER A 209 -7.61 14.04 26.74
N ASP A 210 -7.09 13.07 25.99
CA ASP A 210 -6.32 11.95 26.54
C ASP A 210 -4.78 12.08 26.38
N MET A 211 -4.26 13.26 26.00
CA MET A 211 -2.82 13.51 26.04
C MET A 211 -2.42 14.21 27.35
N PRO A 212 -1.48 13.66 28.14
CA PRO A 212 -0.95 14.36 29.29
C PRO A 212 -0.07 15.54 28.86
N ASN A 213 -0.18 16.63 29.62
CA ASN A 213 0.51 17.91 29.45
C ASN A 213 2.04 17.79 29.44
#